data_AF-A0A3C1VSZ9-F1
#
_entry.id   AF-A0A3C1VSZ9-F1
#
_cell.length_a   1.000
_cell.length_b   1.000
_cell.length_c   1.000
_cell.angle_alpha   90.00
_cell.angle_beta   90.00
_cell.angle_gamma   90.00
#
_symmetry.space_group_name_H-M   'P 1'
#
loop_
_entity.id
_entity.type
_entity.pdbx_description
1 polymer ?
#
loop_
_entity_poly.entity_id
_entity_poly.type
_entity_poly.pdbx_seq_one_letter_code
_entity_poly.pdbx_strand_id
1 'polypeptide(L)'
;AFRRKETFGTSGTRMKVRFFGGYNMPDVDDADLLSEAYAGGVPMGGDLLGQEGEAPSFIAWVAKDPNSAPLERVQIIKGWVEGGETREEVYDIACSAGELDPATHRCSDNGARVDISDCSISTGVGAAELRASWQDPDFDPEQHASYYVRGLENPTCRWSTWDAIRAGVEPNPDLQPTIQERVWSSPIWVTPVQQ
;
A
#
# COMPACT_ATOMS: atom_id res chain seq x y z
N ALA A 1 -16.66 -9.63 -3.41
CA ALA A 1 -16.36 -8.39 -2.67
C ALA A 1 -17.06 -8.38 -1.31
N PHE A 2 -18.22 -7.72 -1.11
CA PHE A 2 -18.77 -7.46 0.24
C PHE A 2 -18.99 -8.68 1.15
N ARG A 3 -19.54 -9.80 0.65
CA ARG A 3 -19.70 -11.02 1.48
C ARG A 3 -18.37 -11.66 1.90
N ARG A 4 -17.29 -11.40 1.17
CA ARG A 4 -15.93 -11.89 1.44
C ARG A 4 -15.05 -10.85 2.13
N LYS A 5 -15.59 -9.68 2.50
CA LYS A 5 -14.86 -8.52 3.07
C LYS A 5 -13.67 -8.05 2.23
N GLU A 6 -13.64 -8.41 0.95
CA GLU A 6 -12.65 -8.03 -0.04
C GLU A 6 -13.04 -6.63 -0.57
N THR A 7 -12.71 -5.60 0.21
CA THR A 7 -13.10 -4.19 0.01
C THR A 7 -11.92 -3.28 0.28
N PHE A 8 -11.77 -2.20 -0.47
CA PHE A 8 -10.72 -1.21 -0.28
C PHE A 8 -11.30 0.20 -0.34
N GLY A 9 -10.58 1.16 0.23
CA GLY A 9 -10.91 2.58 0.20
C GLY A 9 -9.83 3.38 -0.52
N THR A 10 -10.18 4.52 -1.09
CA THR A 10 -9.26 5.47 -1.71
C THR A 10 -9.51 6.87 -1.15
N SER A 11 -8.50 7.70 -1.01
CA SER A 11 -8.67 9.08 -0.52
C SER A 11 -9.24 10.03 -1.58
N GLY A 12 -9.15 9.67 -2.86
CA GLY A 12 -9.74 10.45 -3.95
C GLY A 12 -9.68 9.74 -5.30
N THR A 13 -8.51 9.25 -5.68
CA THR A 13 -8.26 8.67 -7.00
C THR A 13 -8.69 7.21 -7.10
N ARG A 14 -9.01 6.73 -8.31
CA ARG A 14 -9.57 5.39 -8.56
C ARG A 14 -8.49 4.30 -8.67
N MET A 15 -7.50 4.36 -7.78
CA MET A 15 -6.51 3.30 -7.64
C MET A 15 -7.16 1.97 -7.30
N LYS A 16 -6.49 0.87 -7.65
CA LYS A 16 -6.93 -0.49 -7.34
C LYS A 16 -5.87 -1.20 -6.53
N VAL A 17 -6.31 -2.03 -5.58
CA VAL A 17 -5.44 -2.87 -4.77
C VAL A 17 -5.97 -4.30 -4.73
N ARG A 18 -5.03 -5.25 -4.76
CA ARG A 18 -5.25 -6.65 -4.38
C ARG A 18 -4.21 -7.00 -3.33
N PHE A 19 -4.61 -7.82 -2.37
CA PHE A 19 -3.74 -8.28 -1.31
C PHE A 19 -4.12 -9.71 -0.93
N PHE A 20 -3.10 -10.55 -0.79
CA PHE A 20 -3.22 -11.97 -0.46
C PHE A 20 -2.20 -12.34 0.60
N GLY A 21 -2.53 -13.32 1.43
CA GLY A 21 -1.62 -13.87 2.44
C GLY A 21 -1.77 -15.38 2.54
N GLY A 22 -0.67 -16.09 2.75
CA GLY A 22 -0.66 -17.55 2.84
C GLY A 22 0.74 -18.11 3.01
N TYR A 23 0.85 -19.43 3.02
CA TYR A 23 2.11 -20.14 3.26
C TYR A 23 2.77 -20.62 1.96
N ASN A 24 1.95 -20.95 0.95
CA ASN A 24 2.41 -21.36 -0.38
C ASN A 24 1.98 -20.33 -1.42
N MET A 25 2.53 -19.12 -1.32
CA MET A 25 2.22 -18.04 -2.25
C MET A 25 3.03 -18.18 -3.55
N PRO A 26 2.42 -17.94 -4.73
CA PRO A 26 3.11 -17.98 -6.02
C PRO A 26 4.11 -16.83 -6.17
N ASP A 27 4.94 -16.88 -7.22
CA ASP A 27 5.78 -15.74 -7.58
C ASP A 27 4.90 -14.59 -8.10
N VAL A 28 5.30 -13.35 -7.83
CA VAL A 28 4.56 -12.16 -8.24
C VAL A 28 4.60 -11.92 -9.76
N ASP A 29 5.57 -12.53 -10.44
CA ASP A 29 5.73 -12.49 -11.89
C ASP A 29 5.05 -13.68 -12.61
N ASP A 30 4.42 -14.60 -11.88
CA ASP A 30 3.69 -15.73 -12.48
C ASP A 30 2.49 -15.27 -13.31
N ALA A 31 2.33 -15.88 -14.49
CA ALA A 31 1.21 -15.58 -15.39
C ALA A 31 -0.16 -15.91 -14.75
N ASP A 32 -0.19 -16.97 -13.94
CA ASP A 32 -1.38 -17.47 -13.25
C ASP A 32 -1.47 -17.00 -11.79
N LEU A 33 -0.69 -15.95 -11.42
CA LEU A 33 -0.59 -15.36 -10.08
C LEU A 33 -1.96 -15.26 -9.37
N LEU A 34 -2.98 -14.74 -10.04
CA LEU A 34 -4.28 -14.53 -9.42
C LEU A 34 -4.97 -15.84 -9.07
N SER A 35 -5.04 -16.77 -10.01
CA SER A 35 -5.66 -18.08 -9.79
C SER A 35 -4.96 -18.83 -8.66
N GLU A 36 -3.63 -18.79 -8.63
CA GLU A 36 -2.84 -19.48 -7.61
C GLU A 36 -2.97 -18.80 -6.25
N ALA A 37 -2.91 -17.46 -6.18
CA ALA A 37 -3.08 -16.73 -4.92
C ALA A 37 -4.50 -16.92 -4.31
N TYR A 38 -5.54 -17.00 -5.13
CA TYR A 38 -6.90 -17.32 -4.65
C TYR A 38 -7.04 -18.78 -4.21
N ALA A 39 -6.24 -19.70 -4.76
CA ALA A 39 -6.29 -21.12 -4.42
C ALA A 39 -5.44 -21.47 -3.19
N GLY A 40 -4.27 -20.84 -3.04
CA GLY A 40 -3.26 -21.14 -2.02
C GLY A 40 -3.25 -20.21 -0.80
N GLY A 41 -4.00 -19.10 -0.84
CA GLY A 41 -4.01 -18.10 0.23
C GLY A 41 -5.39 -17.53 0.53
N VAL A 42 -5.41 -16.57 1.46
CA VAL A 42 -6.60 -15.77 1.79
C VAL A 42 -6.47 -14.38 1.17
N PRO A 43 -7.54 -13.84 0.56
CA PRO A 43 -7.53 -12.46 0.08
C PRO A 43 -7.75 -11.47 1.25
N MET A 44 -7.46 -10.20 1.01
CA MET A 44 -7.83 -9.07 1.87
C MET A 44 -9.25 -9.19 2.45
N GLY A 45 -9.37 -8.94 3.74
CA GLY A 45 -10.61 -9.12 4.52
C GLY A 45 -10.79 -10.52 5.09
N GLY A 46 -9.89 -11.46 4.78
CA GLY A 46 -9.89 -12.82 5.30
C GLY A 46 -9.14 -12.97 6.63
N ASP A 47 -9.24 -14.18 7.18
CA ASP A 47 -8.56 -14.63 8.38
C ASP A 47 -7.58 -15.76 7.99
N LEU A 48 -6.29 -15.57 8.27
CA LEU A 48 -5.22 -16.55 8.06
C LEU A 48 -4.90 -17.22 9.40
N LEU A 49 -4.98 -18.55 9.43
CA LEU A 49 -4.60 -19.34 10.60
C LEU A 49 -3.10 -19.59 10.58
N GLY A 50 -2.45 -19.33 11.71
CA GLY A 50 -1.04 -19.61 11.97
C GLY A 50 -0.66 -21.06 11.64
N GLN A 51 0.56 -21.26 11.15
CA GLN A 51 1.20 -22.58 11.03
C GLN A 51 2.45 -22.61 11.89
N GLU A 52 2.69 -23.75 12.55
CA GLU A 52 3.82 -23.89 13.48
C GLU A 52 5.16 -23.68 12.75
N GLY A 53 5.97 -22.74 13.25
CA GLY A 53 7.30 -22.48 12.74
C GLY A 53 7.34 -21.82 11.36
N GLU A 54 6.22 -21.33 10.84
CA GLU A 54 6.14 -20.74 9.51
C GLU A 54 5.54 -19.33 9.53
N ALA A 55 6.28 -18.36 8.95
CA ALA A 55 5.81 -17.00 8.76
C ALA A 55 5.01 -16.89 7.45
N PRO A 56 3.81 -16.28 7.46
CA PRO A 56 3.03 -16.12 6.25
C PRO A 56 3.73 -15.18 5.25
N SER A 57 3.63 -15.51 3.98
CA SER A 57 4.01 -14.63 2.88
C SER A 57 2.80 -13.88 2.37
N PHE A 58 3.03 -12.65 1.92
CA PHE A 58 2.00 -11.77 1.42
C PHE A 58 2.31 -11.29 0.01
N ILE A 59 1.28 -11.17 -0.82
CA ILE A 59 1.39 -10.55 -2.14
C ILE A 59 0.54 -9.29 -2.15
N ALA A 60 1.16 -8.15 -2.44
CA ALA A 60 0.47 -6.89 -2.66
C ALA A 60 0.58 -6.49 -4.14
N TRP A 61 -0.52 -6.01 -4.69
CA TRP A 61 -0.57 -5.53 -6.06
C TRP A 61 -1.44 -4.27 -6.13
N VAL A 62 -0.81 -3.14 -6.46
CA VAL A 62 -1.47 -1.85 -6.62
C VAL A 62 -1.33 -1.36 -8.05
N ALA A 63 -2.42 -0.86 -8.62
CA ALA A 63 -2.46 -0.20 -9.92
C ALA A 63 -2.95 1.25 -9.78
N LYS A 64 -2.32 2.17 -10.52
CA LYS A 64 -2.68 3.59 -10.49
C LYS A 64 -4.09 3.83 -11.04
N ASP A 65 -4.64 5.01 -10.75
CA ASP A 65 -5.75 5.54 -11.55
C ASP A 65 -5.20 5.92 -12.95
N PRO A 66 -5.79 5.42 -14.06
CA PRO A 66 -5.38 5.79 -15.40
C PRO A 66 -5.31 7.31 -15.64
N ASN A 67 -6.13 8.09 -14.93
CA ASN A 67 -6.24 9.54 -15.07
C ASN A 67 -5.54 10.33 -13.94
N SER A 68 -4.78 9.69 -13.06
CA SER A 68 -4.01 10.35 -11.99
C SER A 68 -2.50 10.12 -12.14
N ALA A 69 -1.76 10.70 -11.19
CA ALA A 69 -0.33 10.55 -11.03
C ALA A 69 0.09 9.07 -10.91
N PRO A 70 1.31 8.73 -11.36
CA PRO A 70 1.87 7.39 -11.16
C PRO A 70 2.04 7.03 -9.67
N LEU A 71 2.15 5.74 -9.37
CA LEU A 71 2.44 5.24 -8.03
C LEU A 71 3.87 5.62 -7.60
N GLU A 72 4.01 6.05 -6.35
CA GLU A 72 5.29 6.29 -5.70
C GLU A 72 5.81 5.01 -5.04
N ARG A 73 4.96 4.38 -4.21
CA ARG A 73 5.31 3.18 -3.42
C ARG A 73 4.09 2.40 -2.96
N VAL A 74 4.33 1.16 -2.55
CA VAL A 74 3.37 0.29 -1.85
C VAL A 74 3.94 -0.06 -0.49
N GLN A 75 3.06 -0.08 0.51
CA GLN A 75 3.37 -0.37 1.89
C GLN A 75 2.49 -1.50 2.43
N ILE A 76 3.02 -2.27 3.37
CA ILE A 76 2.23 -3.09 4.29
C ILE A 76 2.31 -2.45 5.66
N ILE A 77 1.14 -2.31 6.28
CA ILE A 77 1.00 -1.83 7.65
C ILE A 77 0.61 -3.03 8.50
N LYS A 78 1.44 -3.34 9.50
CA LYS A 78 1.20 -4.35 10.52
C LYS A 78 0.62 -3.67 11.75
N GLY A 79 -0.50 -4.18 12.27
CA GLY A 79 -1.08 -3.76 13.53
C GLY A 79 -1.26 -4.93 14.48
N TRP A 80 -0.88 -4.78 15.74
CA TRP A 80 -1.00 -5.80 16.78
C TRP A 80 -1.31 -5.19 18.15
N VAL A 81 -1.53 -6.03 19.15
CA VAL A 81 -1.70 -5.61 20.54
C VAL A 81 -0.58 -6.17 21.39
N GLU A 82 0.05 -5.31 22.18
CA GLU A 82 1.10 -5.66 23.13
C GLU A 82 0.84 -4.95 24.46
N GLY A 83 0.78 -5.72 25.56
CA GLY A 83 0.51 -5.14 26.88
C GLY A 83 -0.83 -4.41 27.00
N GLY A 84 -1.79 -4.68 26.12
CA GLY A 84 -3.08 -3.98 26.05
C GLY A 84 -3.06 -2.68 25.25
N GLU A 85 -1.92 -2.29 24.67
CA GLU A 85 -1.79 -1.16 23.77
C GLU A 85 -1.76 -1.61 22.31
N THR A 86 -2.38 -0.84 21.42
CA THR A 86 -2.25 -1.05 19.98
C THR A 86 -0.89 -0.56 19.49
N ARG A 87 -0.21 -1.40 18.71
CA ARG A 87 1.05 -1.09 18.03
C ARG A 87 0.81 -1.11 16.53
N GLU A 88 1.56 -0.29 15.80
CA GLU A 88 1.57 -0.26 14.33
C GLU A 88 3.01 -0.13 13.85
N GLU A 89 3.36 -0.87 12.79
CA GLU A 89 4.62 -0.74 12.07
C GLU A 89 4.35 -0.66 10.56
N VAL A 90 5.16 0.14 9.85
CA VAL A 90 4.94 0.45 8.43
C VAL A 90 6.16 0.08 7.61
N TYR A 91 5.98 -0.89 6.72
CA TYR A 91 7.01 -1.36 5.81
C TYR A 91 6.70 -0.89 4.39
N ASP A 92 7.64 -0.20 3.75
CA ASP A 92 7.62 -0.04 2.30
C ASP A 92 8.06 -1.36 1.67
N ILE A 93 7.28 -1.87 0.73
CA ILE A 93 7.49 -3.22 0.13
C ILE A 93 7.73 -3.17 -1.37
N ALA A 94 7.38 -2.06 -2.03
CA ALA A 94 7.72 -1.78 -3.41
C ALA A 94 7.92 -0.28 -3.61
N CYS A 95 9.03 0.10 -4.23
CA CYS A 95 9.37 1.48 -4.56
C CYS A 95 9.30 1.66 -6.08
N SER A 96 8.77 2.79 -6.55
CA SER A 96 8.77 3.11 -7.98
C SER A 96 10.15 3.51 -8.52
N ALA A 97 11.04 3.97 -7.64
CA ALA A 97 12.44 4.22 -7.91
C ALA A 97 13.24 4.14 -6.61
N GLY A 98 14.55 3.93 -6.75
CA GLY A 98 15.48 3.87 -5.63
C GLY A 98 15.44 2.54 -4.87
N GLU A 99 16.39 2.37 -3.97
CA GLU A 99 16.50 1.19 -3.11
C GLU A 99 15.64 1.35 -1.85
N LEU A 100 15.18 0.23 -1.32
CA LEU A 100 14.57 0.12 0.00
C LEU A 100 15.68 0.15 1.05
N ASP A 101 15.60 1.09 1.99
CA ASP A 101 16.53 1.10 3.13
C ASP A 101 16.22 -0.08 4.06
N PRO A 102 17.16 -1.03 4.26
CA PRO A 102 16.92 -2.21 5.07
C PRO A 102 16.81 -1.92 6.57
N ALA A 103 17.29 -0.76 7.03
CA ALA A 103 17.23 -0.38 8.44
C ALA A 103 15.94 0.36 8.80
N THR A 104 15.39 1.14 7.85
CA THR A 104 14.16 1.92 8.09
C THR A 104 12.94 1.35 7.39
N HIS A 105 13.13 0.38 6.49
CA HIS A 105 12.10 -0.18 5.61
C HIS A 105 11.38 0.90 4.79
N ARG A 106 12.09 1.97 4.40
CA ARG A 106 11.53 3.09 3.62
C ARG A 106 12.15 3.19 2.24
N CYS A 107 11.32 3.51 1.26
CA CYS A 107 11.76 3.94 -0.06
C CYS A 107 12.46 5.30 0.05
N SER A 108 13.49 5.49 -0.77
CA SER A 108 14.05 6.82 -1.02
C SER A 108 13.09 7.71 -1.83
N ASP A 109 13.32 9.02 -1.81
CA ASP A 109 12.56 9.96 -2.64
C ASP A 109 12.73 9.61 -4.13
N ASN A 110 11.61 9.34 -4.81
CA ASN A 110 11.63 8.97 -6.23
C ASN A 110 11.84 10.17 -7.16
N GLY A 111 11.88 11.40 -6.62
CA GLY A 111 12.12 12.63 -7.37
C GLY A 111 10.87 13.23 -7.99
N ALA A 112 9.66 12.72 -7.72
CA ALA A 112 8.43 13.30 -8.24
C ALA A 112 8.18 14.70 -7.66
N ARG A 113 7.80 15.65 -8.52
CA ARG A 113 7.51 17.04 -8.16
C ARG A 113 6.23 17.52 -8.84
N VAL A 114 5.66 18.59 -8.27
CA VAL A 114 4.50 19.32 -8.79
C VAL A 114 4.92 20.76 -9.00
N ASP A 115 4.67 21.32 -10.18
CA ASP A 115 4.79 22.75 -10.41
C ASP A 115 3.53 23.44 -9.84
N ILE A 116 3.71 24.32 -8.84
CA ILE A 116 2.59 24.98 -8.15
C ILE A 116 1.97 26.10 -9.00
N SER A 117 2.64 26.54 -10.07
CA SER A 117 2.13 27.59 -10.95
C SER A 117 1.07 27.09 -11.94
N ASP A 118 1.15 25.82 -12.37
CA ASP A 118 0.25 25.22 -13.35
C ASP A 118 -0.27 23.82 -12.99
N CYS A 119 0.15 23.28 -11.85
CA CYS A 119 -0.17 21.94 -11.36
C CYS A 119 0.26 20.78 -12.25
N SER A 120 1.22 21.01 -13.15
CA SER A 120 1.90 19.94 -13.89
C SER A 120 2.74 19.07 -12.95
N ILE A 121 2.84 17.77 -13.25
CA ILE A 121 3.60 16.80 -12.48
C ILE A 121 4.79 16.26 -13.30
N SER A 122 5.83 15.78 -12.62
CA SER A 122 6.99 15.17 -13.28
C SER A 122 6.61 14.05 -14.25
N THR A 123 7.15 14.10 -15.46
CA THR A 123 6.98 13.05 -16.47
C THR A 123 8.01 11.94 -16.29
N GLY A 124 7.62 10.68 -16.50
CA GLY A 124 8.54 9.54 -16.46
C GLY A 124 9.01 9.13 -15.06
N VAL A 125 8.39 9.66 -14.01
CA VAL A 125 8.67 9.32 -12.61
C VAL A 125 7.49 8.58 -12.00
N GLY A 126 7.75 7.51 -11.28
CA GLY A 126 6.73 6.64 -10.69
C GLY A 126 6.35 5.45 -11.58
N ALA A 127 5.41 4.63 -11.12
CA ALA A 127 5.01 3.39 -11.80
C ALA A 127 3.50 3.35 -12.12
N ALA A 128 3.13 2.68 -13.21
CA ALA A 128 1.71 2.41 -13.50
C ALA A 128 1.13 1.35 -12.55
N GLU A 129 2.00 0.44 -12.10
CA GLU A 129 1.66 -0.72 -11.30
C GLU A 129 2.87 -1.09 -10.44
N LEU A 130 2.62 -1.51 -9.21
CA LEU A 130 3.62 -2.03 -8.29
C LEU A 130 3.10 -3.33 -7.71
N ARG A 131 3.95 -4.36 -7.74
CA ARG A 131 3.67 -5.67 -7.16
C ARG A 131 4.85 -6.09 -6.31
N ALA A 132 4.59 -6.77 -5.20
CA ALA A 132 5.64 -7.35 -4.38
C ALA A 132 5.14 -8.57 -3.62
N SER A 133 6.05 -9.52 -3.44
CA SER A 133 5.98 -10.53 -2.39
C SER A 133 6.73 -10.02 -1.16
N TRP A 134 6.17 -10.21 0.03
CA TRP A 134 6.74 -9.73 1.29
C TRP A 134 6.43 -10.69 2.43
N GLN A 135 7.40 -10.88 3.32
CA GLN A 135 7.25 -11.62 4.56
C GLN A 135 7.67 -10.71 5.72
N ASP A 136 6.94 -10.80 6.83
CA ASP A 136 7.18 -9.99 8.02
C ASP A 136 8.52 -10.41 8.69
N PRO A 137 9.54 -9.53 8.71
CA PRO A 137 10.84 -9.86 9.31
C PRO A 137 10.77 -10.04 10.82
N ASP A 138 9.76 -9.45 11.46
CA ASP A 138 9.52 -9.46 12.90
C ASP A 138 8.26 -10.27 13.24
N PHE A 139 7.97 -11.31 12.45
CA PHE A 139 6.80 -12.16 12.66
C PHE A 139 6.88 -12.89 14.00
N ASP A 140 5.83 -12.75 14.80
CA ASP A 140 5.64 -13.49 16.05
C ASP A 140 4.47 -14.47 15.89
N PRO A 141 4.71 -15.79 15.89
CA PRO A 141 3.65 -16.78 15.70
C PRO A 141 2.66 -16.87 16.86
N GLU A 142 2.99 -16.28 18.03
CA GLU A 142 2.12 -16.26 19.21
C GLU A 142 1.21 -15.02 19.26
N GLN A 143 1.39 -14.08 18.32
CA GLN A 143 0.72 -12.80 18.34
C GLN A 143 -0.44 -12.71 17.33
N HIS A 144 -1.58 -12.18 17.79
CA HIS A 144 -2.62 -11.71 16.87
C HIS A 144 -2.14 -10.45 16.15
N ALA A 145 -2.11 -10.53 14.82
CA ALA A 145 -1.70 -9.42 13.98
C ALA A 145 -2.72 -9.17 12.86
N SER A 146 -2.71 -7.95 12.34
CA SER A 146 -3.48 -7.54 11.18
C SER A 146 -2.56 -6.86 10.18
N TYR A 147 -2.71 -7.20 8.90
CA TYR A 147 -1.89 -6.64 7.84
C TYR A 147 -2.80 -6.02 6.80
N TYR A 148 -2.54 -4.77 6.39
CA TYR A 148 -3.24 -4.15 5.27
C TYR A 148 -2.26 -3.41 4.36
N VAL A 149 -2.62 -3.33 3.08
CA VAL A 149 -1.81 -2.64 2.07
C VAL A 149 -2.20 -1.17 2.00
N ARG A 150 -1.20 -0.31 1.87
CA ARG A 150 -1.37 1.10 1.49
C ARG A 150 -0.54 1.42 0.25
N GLY A 151 -1.20 1.80 -0.84
CA GLY A 151 -0.53 2.35 -2.02
C GLY A 151 -0.53 3.87 -1.96
N LEU A 152 0.57 4.51 -2.39
CA LEU A 152 0.66 5.96 -2.50
C LEU A 152 0.96 6.37 -3.95
N GLU A 153 0.23 7.35 -4.46
CA GLU A 153 0.59 8.03 -5.70
C GLU A 153 1.58 9.17 -5.46
N ASN A 154 2.31 9.51 -6.53
CA ASN A 154 3.11 10.72 -6.59
C ASN A 154 2.26 11.96 -6.26
N PRO A 155 2.87 13.02 -5.70
CA PRO A 155 2.13 14.19 -5.28
C PRO A 155 1.40 14.86 -6.45
N THR A 156 0.22 15.40 -6.16
CA THR A 156 -0.59 16.22 -7.06
C THR A 156 -1.00 17.51 -6.34
N CYS A 157 -1.45 18.51 -7.10
CA CYS A 157 -2.02 19.71 -6.50
C CYS A 157 -3.29 19.42 -5.72
N ARG A 158 -3.47 20.10 -4.57
CA ARG A 158 -4.78 20.15 -3.91
C ARG A 158 -5.78 20.98 -4.71
N TRP A 159 -7.06 20.74 -4.46
CA TRP A 159 -8.14 21.56 -5.04
C TRP A 159 -7.98 23.06 -4.72
N SER A 160 -7.47 23.40 -3.53
CA SER A 160 -7.20 24.79 -3.13
C SER A 160 -6.14 25.47 -4.00
N THR A 161 -5.16 24.71 -4.47
CA THR A 161 -4.11 25.20 -5.39
C THR A 161 -4.69 25.40 -6.78
N TRP A 162 -5.51 24.47 -7.26
CA TRP A 162 -6.27 24.64 -8.50
C TRP A 162 -7.18 25.87 -8.47
N ASP A 163 -7.84 26.13 -7.33
CA ASP A 163 -8.69 27.31 -7.16
C ASP A 163 -7.91 28.61 -7.20
N ALA A 164 -6.76 28.66 -6.53
CA ALA A 164 -5.88 29.83 -6.56
C ALA A 164 -5.40 30.15 -7.99
N ILE A 165 -4.94 29.14 -8.73
CA ILE A 165 -4.53 29.27 -10.14
C ILE A 165 -5.69 29.79 -10.99
N ARG A 166 -6.89 29.21 -10.85
CA ARG A 166 -8.08 29.64 -11.61
C ARG A 166 -8.51 31.07 -11.28
N ALA A 167 -8.32 31.50 -10.03
CA ALA A 167 -8.62 32.85 -9.59
C ALA A 167 -7.50 33.86 -9.91
N GLY A 168 -6.32 33.40 -10.35
CA GLY A 168 -5.16 34.26 -10.60
C GLY A 168 -4.57 34.87 -9.33
N VAL A 169 -4.69 34.18 -8.20
CA VAL A 169 -4.16 34.61 -6.89
C VAL A 169 -3.13 33.61 -6.38
N GLU A 170 -2.31 34.03 -5.43
CA GLU A 170 -1.36 33.13 -4.77
C GLU A 170 -2.09 32.09 -3.90
N PRO A 171 -1.62 30.82 -3.87
CA PRO A 171 -2.15 29.82 -2.95
C PRO A 171 -2.07 30.28 -1.49
N ASN A 172 -3.06 29.92 -0.69
CA ASN A 172 -3.07 30.26 0.74
C ASN A 172 -1.86 29.64 1.44
N PRO A 173 -0.97 30.43 2.08
CA PRO A 173 0.23 29.92 2.74
C PRO A 173 -0.05 29.01 3.94
N ASP A 174 -1.25 29.06 4.54
CA ASP A 174 -1.65 28.21 5.66
C ASP A 174 -2.06 26.79 5.20
N LEU A 175 -2.26 26.58 3.89
CA LEU A 175 -2.67 25.30 3.32
C LEU A 175 -1.51 24.64 2.57
N GLN A 176 -1.41 23.32 2.69
CA GLN A 176 -0.45 22.57 1.89
C GLN A 176 -0.82 22.66 0.40
N PRO A 177 0.11 23.00 -0.50
CA PRO A 177 -0.21 23.18 -1.91
C PRO A 177 -0.41 21.84 -2.64
N THR A 178 0.07 20.74 -2.08
CA THR A 178 0.00 19.40 -2.67
C THR A 178 -0.62 18.38 -1.72
N ILE A 179 -1.00 17.24 -2.29
CA ILE A 179 -1.49 16.06 -1.60
C ILE A 179 -0.92 14.81 -2.28
N GLN A 180 -0.83 13.73 -1.52
CA GLN A 180 -0.61 12.40 -2.06
C GLN A 180 -1.86 11.57 -1.76
N GLU A 181 -2.53 11.12 -2.81
CA GLU A 181 -3.66 10.22 -2.67
C GLU A 181 -3.18 8.81 -2.35
N ARG A 182 -4.08 8.03 -1.76
CA ARG A 182 -3.79 6.73 -1.17
C ARG A 182 -4.91 5.74 -1.44
N VAL A 183 -4.54 4.47 -1.49
CA VAL A 183 -5.48 3.34 -1.49
C VAL A 183 -5.16 2.43 -0.31
N TRP A 184 -6.19 1.91 0.35
CA TRP A 184 -6.05 1.00 1.50
C TRP A 184 -6.89 -0.25 1.31
N SER A 185 -6.29 -1.43 1.49
CA SER A 185 -7.05 -2.69 1.51
C SER A 185 -7.78 -2.89 2.85
N SER A 186 -8.78 -3.76 2.87
CA SER A 186 -9.19 -4.42 4.12
C SER A 186 -8.02 -5.26 4.66
N PRO A 187 -7.95 -5.45 5.99
CA PRO A 187 -6.87 -6.21 6.59
C PRO A 187 -7.04 -7.71 6.34
N ILE A 188 -5.92 -8.43 6.27
CA ILE A 188 -5.85 -9.86 6.55
C ILE A 188 -5.52 -10.00 8.03
N TRP A 189 -6.35 -10.74 8.76
CA TRP A 189 -6.12 -11.04 10.17
C TRP A 189 -5.31 -12.32 10.28
N VAL A 190 -4.21 -12.31 11.03
CA VAL A 190 -3.44 -13.50 11.35
C VAL A 190 -3.75 -13.92 12.78
N THR A 191 -4.22 -15.15 12.92
CA THR A 191 -4.51 -15.77 14.21
C THR A 191 -3.37 -16.72 14.56
N PRO A 192 -2.78 -16.65 15.77
CA PRO A 192 -1.77 -17.58 16.23
C PRO A 192 -2.19 -19.04 16.10
N VAL A 193 -1.21 -19.95 16.05
CA VAL A 193 -1.46 -21.38 16.18
C VAL A 193 -2.16 -21.62 17.52
N GLN A 194 -3.31 -22.29 17.52
CA GLN A 194 -3.92 -22.74 18.77
C GLN A 194 -3.03 -23.81 19.39
N GLN A 195 -2.47 -23.51 20.57
CA GLN A 195 -1.82 -24.49 21.44
C GLN A 195 -2.84 -25.52 21.95
#